data_AF-A0A6C0H539-F1
#
_entry.id   AF-A0A6C0H539-F1
#
_cell.length_a   1.000
_cell.length_b   1.000
_cell.length_c   1.000
_cell.angle_alpha   90.00
_cell.angle_beta   90.00
_cell.angle_gamma   90.00
#
_symmetry.space_group_name_H-M   'P 1'
#
loop_
_entity.id
_entity.type
_entity.pdbx_description
1 polymer ?
#
loop_
_entity_poly.entity_id
_entity_poly.type
_entity_poly.pdbx_seq_one_letter_code
_entity_poly.pdbx_strand_id
1 'polypeptide(L)'
;MSSVISHITPKNSLAKHLTILQTIVAIESKVELILSDITKKTDPEFITYILNIVENLVSSKFTQNEKTEIVLQFLRKHFEISESELNTILQIIHFAYDNKQVKKISNIKKVFYSIFDIGKSKLAK
;
A
#
# COMPACT_ATOMS: atom_id res chain seq x y z
N MET A 1 3.28 27.49 28.01
CA MET A 1 3.24 27.50 26.53
C MET A 1 2.23 26.45 26.10
N SER A 2 0.97 26.88 25.97
CA SER A 2 -0.18 26.00 25.77
C SER A 2 -0.24 25.52 24.33
N SER A 3 -0.40 24.20 24.16
CA SER A 3 -0.30 23.45 22.91
C SER A 3 -1.37 23.83 21.87
N VAL A 4 -1.03 24.79 21.00
CA VAL A 4 -1.84 25.20 19.82
C VAL A 4 -1.94 24.06 18.77
N ILE A 5 -1.08 23.05 18.87
CA ILE A 5 -1.04 21.91 17.94
C ILE A 5 -2.28 21.00 18.10
N SER A 6 -2.94 21.02 19.25
CA SER A 6 -4.07 20.13 19.57
C SER A 6 -5.35 20.36 18.74
N HIS A 7 -5.43 21.44 17.95
CA HIS A 7 -6.65 21.83 17.22
C HIS A 7 -6.47 21.98 15.70
N ILE A 8 -5.32 21.58 15.15
CA ILE A 8 -5.12 21.60 13.70
C ILE A 8 -5.77 20.35 13.11
N THR A 9 -7.03 20.46 12.71
CA THR A 9 -7.66 19.48 11.82
C THR A 9 -7.19 19.75 10.40
N PRO A 10 -6.41 18.86 9.77
CA PRO A 10 -6.01 19.04 8.38
C PRO A 10 -7.28 19.14 7.52
N LYS A 11 -7.35 20.16 6.65
CA LYS A 11 -8.36 20.21 5.59
C LYS A 11 -8.33 18.88 4.83
N ASN A 12 -9.49 18.39 4.39
CA ASN A 12 -9.66 17.06 3.80
C ASN A 12 -8.58 16.66 2.76
N SER A 13 -8.08 17.62 1.97
CA SER A 13 -6.98 17.41 1.01
C SER A 13 -5.64 17.06 1.68
N LEU A 14 -5.28 17.78 2.75
CA LEU A 14 -4.04 17.54 3.50
C LEU A 14 -4.11 16.21 4.27
N ALA A 15 -5.28 15.89 4.85
CA ALA A 15 -5.49 14.60 5.52
C ALA A 15 -5.30 13.43 4.55
N LYS A 16 -5.80 13.57 3.31
CA LYS A 16 -5.63 12.57 2.25
C LYS A 16 -4.17 12.42 1.83
N HIS A 17 -3.45 13.53 1.68
CA HIS A 17 -2.02 13.51 1.35
C HIS A 17 -1.19 12.84 2.45
N LEU A 18 -1.47 13.13 3.72
CA LEU A 18 -0.83 12.44 4.84
C LEU A 18 -1.12 10.94 4.83
N THR A 19 -2.35 10.54 4.50
CA THR A 19 -2.72 9.13 4.36
C THR A 19 -1.92 8.44 3.26
N ILE A 20 -1.72 9.10 2.11
CA ILE A 20 -0.90 8.58 1.00
C ILE A 20 0.54 8.35 1.49
N LEU A 21 1.15 9.35 2.13
CA LEU A 21 2.52 9.24 2.64
C LEU A 21 2.67 8.11 3.67
N GLN A 22 1.72 8.00 4.61
CA GLN A 22 1.69 6.91 5.59
C GLN A 22 1.54 5.54 4.92
N THR A 23 0.73 5.47 3.86
CA THR A 23 0.55 4.24 3.08
C THR A 23 1.86 3.83 2.41
N ILE A 24 2.58 4.77 1.81
CA ILE A 24 3.89 4.51 1.18
C ILE A 24 4.89 3.95 2.21
N VAL A 25 4.99 4.57 3.39
CA VAL A 25 5.86 4.08 4.48
C VAL A 25 5.45 2.67 4.95
N ALA A 26 4.15 2.41 5.04
CA ALA A 26 3.64 1.10 5.40
C ALA A 26 3.87 0.03 4.32
N ILE A 27 3.89 0.42 3.03
CA ILE A 27 4.32 -0.48 1.94
C ILE A 27 5.81 -0.79 2.11
N GLU A 28 6.64 0.23 2.30
CA GLU A 28 8.10 0.09 2.48
C GLU A 28 8.45 -0.92 3.57
N SER A 29 7.90 -0.75 4.78
CA SER A 29 8.12 -1.71 5.88
C SER A 29 7.67 -3.14 5.58
N LYS A 30 6.69 -3.35 4.68
CA LYS A 30 6.20 -4.69 4.31
C LYS A 30 7.03 -5.34 3.20
N VAL A 31 7.61 -4.53 2.32
CA VAL A 31 8.40 -5.01 1.17
C VAL A 31 9.90 -4.92 1.41
N GLU A 32 10.36 -4.37 2.54
CA GLU A 32 11.79 -4.16 2.87
C GLU A 32 12.64 -5.42 2.67
N LEU A 33 12.13 -6.59 3.09
CA LEU A 33 12.83 -7.88 2.97
C LEU A 33 12.89 -8.42 1.53
N ILE A 34 12.07 -7.88 0.63
CA ILE A 34 11.95 -8.33 -0.77
C ILE A 34 12.57 -7.30 -1.72
N LEU A 35 12.63 -6.03 -1.30
CA LEU A 35 13.18 -4.90 -2.06
C LEU A 35 14.65 -5.12 -2.47
N SER A 36 15.45 -5.80 -1.66
CA SER A 36 16.86 -6.10 -1.98
C SER A 36 17.00 -7.12 -3.12
N ASP A 37 16.02 -7.99 -3.29
CA ASP A 37 16.10 -9.16 -4.17
C ASP A 37 15.33 -8.93 -5.47
N ILE A 38 14.43 -7.94 -5.50
CA ILE A 38 13.63 -7.62 -6.68
C ILE A 38 14.45 -6.75 -7.64
N THR A 39 15.06 -7.42 -8.60
CA THR A 39 15.68 -6.80 -9.77
C THR A 39 14.67 -6.37 -10.85
N LYS A 40 13.40 -6.78 -10.74
CA LYS A 40 12.38 -6.58 -11.77
C LYS A 40 11.23 -5.68 -11.29
N LYS A 41 11.44 -4.36 -11.41
CA LYS A 41 10.44 -3.30 -11.20
C LYS A 41 9.13 -3.45 -12.02
N THR A 42 9.13 -4.28 -13.05
CA THR A 42 7.95 -4.58 -13.89
C THR A 42 7.39 -5.99 -13.66
N ASP A 43 7.79 -6.68 -12.59
CA ASP A 43 7.26 -8.01 -12.27
C ASP A 43 5.78 -7.92 -11.89
N PRO A 44 4.88 -8.62 -12.63
CA PRO A 44 3.46 -8.64 -12.33
C PRO A 44 3.12 -9.11 -10.92
N GLU A 45 3.86 -10.07 -10.37
CA GLU A 45 3.59 -10.60 -9.03
C GLU A 45 3.90 -9.56 -7.97
N PHE A 46 5.04 -8.88 -8.10
CA PHE A 46 5.44 -7.80 -7.19
C PHE A 46 4.46 -6.63 -7.24
N ILE A 47 4.08 -6.16 -8.43
CA ILE A 47 3.12 -5.07 -8.59
C ILE A 47 1.76 -5.46 -7.99
N THR A 48 1.30 -6.69 -8.23
CA THR A 48 0.05 -7.21 -7.65
C THR A 48 0.13 -7.32 -6.13
N TYR A 49 1.29 -7.69 -5.59
CA TYR A 49 1.52 -7.72 -4.15
C TYR A 49 1.39 -6.32 -3.54
N ILE A 50 2.05 -5.30 -4.12
CA ILE A 50 1.93 -3.91 -3.67
C ILE A 50 0.48 -3.42 -3.77
N LEU A 51 -0.22 -3.70 -4.87
CA LEU A 51 -1.63 -3.34 -5.03
C LEU A 51 -2.51 -3.92 -3.93
N ASN A 52 -2.28 -5.19 -3.56
CA ASN A 52 -3.01 -5.82 -2.47
C ASN A 52 -2.69 -5.19 -1.11
N ILE A 53 -1.45 -4.76 -0.87
CA ILE A 53 -1.10 -3.98 0.32
C ILE A 53 -1.89 -2.68 0.33
N VAL A 54 -1.83 -1.90 -0.76
CA VAL A 54 -2.56 -0.63 -0.89
C VAL A 54 -4.05 -0.82 -0.63
N GLU A 55 -4.69 -1.79 -1.27
CA GLU A 55 -6.12 -2.09 -1.11
C GLU A 55 -6.53 -2.32 0.35
N ASN A 56 -5.63 -2.90 1.14
CA ASN A 56 -5.89 -3.27 2.52
C ASN A 56 -5.51 -2.19 3.55
N LEU A 57 -4.67 -1.23 3.16
CA LEU A 57 -4.26 -0.09 3.97
C LEU A 57 -5.16 1.14 3.78
N VAL A 58 -5.58 1.42 2.54
CA VAL A 58 -6.39 2.61 2.26
C VAL A 58 -7.89 2.38 2.50
N SER A 59 -8.58 3.47 2.79
CA SER A 59 -10.04 3.46 2.90
C SER A 59 -10.70 3.02 1.58
N SER A 60 -11.88 2.41 1.65
CA SER A 60 -12.71 2.13 0.47
C SER A 60 -13.12 3.39 -0.30
N LYS A 61 -12.95 4.58 0.29
CA LYS A 61 -13.19 5.87 -0.38
C LYS A 61 -12.12 6.23 -1.42
N PHE A 62 -10.95 5.57 -1.41
CA PHE A 62 -9.94 5.79 -2.44
C PHE A 62 -10.36 5.11 -3.74
N THR A 63 -10.33 5.87 -4.84
CA THR A 63 -10.64 5.35 -6.17
C THR A 63 -9.52 4.43 -6.67
N GLN A 64 -9.80 3.64 -7.71
CA GLN A 64 -8.79 2.82 -8.36
C GLN A 64 -7.61 3.66 -8.85
N ASN A 65 -7.89 4.81 -9.49
CA ASN A 65 -6.84 5.71 -9.98
C ASN A 65 -5.95 6.24 -8.85
N GLU A 66 -6.54 6.55 -7.69
CA GLU A 66 -5.78 7.03 -6.53
C GLU A 66 -4.90 5.93 -5.93
N LYS A 67 -5.37 4.68 -5.94
CA LYS A 67 -4.57 3.52 -5.52
C LYS A 67 -3.43 3.24 -6.49
N THR A 68 -3.71 3.29 -7.80
CA THR A 68 -2.70 3.21 -8.86
C THR A 68 -1.61 4.27 -8.66
N GLU A 69 -2.00 5.51 -8.39
CA GLU A 69 -1.05 6.60 -8.15
C GLU A 69 -0.15 6.34 -6.94
N ILE A 70 -0.69 5.79 -5.83
CA ILE A 70 0.13 5.39 -4.67
C ILE A 70 1.17 4.34 -5.06
N VAL A 71 0.79 3.34 -5.86
CA VAL A 71 1.72 2.31 -6.34
C VAL A 71 2.80 2.93 -7.21
N LEU A 72 2.43 3.83 -8.13
CA LEU A 72 3.39 4.51 -9.00
C LEU A 72 4.36 5.39 -8.19
N GLN A 73 3.88 6.12 -7.19
CA GLN A 73 4.72 6.93 -6.31
C GLN A 73 5.70 6.06 -5.52
N PHE A 74 5.24 4.93 -4.99
CA PHE A 74 6.10 3.96 -4.34
C PHE A 74 7.17 3.45 -5.31
N LEU A 75 6.80 2.97 -6.50
CA LEU A 75 7.76 2.42 -7.46
C LEU A 75 8.77 3.48 -7.94
N ARG A 76 8.34 4.72 -8.22
CA ARG A 76 9.22 5.82 -8.65
C ARG A 76 10.20 6.26 -7.56
N LYS A 77 9.85 6.07 -6.28
CA LYS A 77 10.74 6.38 -5.16
C LYS A 77 11.91 5.40 -5.05
N HIS A 78 11.68 4.13 -5.41
CA HIS A 78 12.65 3.04 -5.26
C HIS A 78 13.35 2.66 -6.56
N PHE A 79 12.76 2.98 -7.71
CA PHE A 79 13.26 2.59 -9.02
C PHE A 79 13.20 3.76 -10.01
N GLU A 80 14.20 3.84 -10.87
CA GLU A 80 14.13 4.66 -12.08
C GLU A 80 13.21 3.96 -13.09
N ILE A 81 12.10 4.60 -13.44
CA ILE A 81 11.08 4.02 -14.34
C ILE A 81 11.06 4.82 -15.63
N SER A 82 11.37 4.15 -16.74
CA SER A 82 11.21 4.72 -18.09
C SER A 82 9.73 4.80 -18.50
N GLU A 83 9.39 5.61 -19.51
CA GLU A 83 8.01 5.69 -20.00
C GLU A 83 7.48 4.34 -20.53
N SER A 84 8.33 3.53 -21.16
CA SER A 84 7.95 2.19 -21.62
C SER A 84 7.56 1.29 -20.45
N GLU A 85 8.34 1.32 -19.37
CA GLU A 85 8.07 0.52 -18.18
C GLU A 85 6.83 1.02 -17.43
N LEU A 86 6.60 2.34 -17.42
CA LEU A 86 5.39 2.93 -16.85
C LEU A 86 4.13 2.38 -17.55
N ASN A 87 4.14 2.30 -18.87
CA ASN A 87 3.03 1.73 -19.63
C ASN A 87 2.82 0.25 -19.31
N THR A 88 3.90 -0.53 -19.20
CA THR A 88 3.83 -1.94 -18.77
C THR A 88 3.25 -2.07 -17.36
N ILE A 89 3.70 -1.25 -16.41
CA ILE A 89 3.18 -1.25 -15.03
C ILE A 89 1.69 -0.92 -15.03
N LEU A 90 1.25 0.09 -15.79
CA LEU A 90 -0.16 0.44 -15.91
C LEU A 90 -0.98 -0.71 -16.48
N GLN A 91 -0.50 -1.39 -17.53
CA GLN A 91 -1.17 -2.57 -18.09
C GLN A 91 -1.29 -3.70 -17.06
N ILE A 92 -0.24 -3.96 -16.29
CA ILE A 92 -0.26 -4.95 -15.19
C ILE A 92 -1.30 -4.57 -14.14
N ILE A 93 -1.34 -3.29 -13.74
CA ILE A 93 -2.31 -2.81 -12.75
C ILE A 93 -3.74 -2.98 -13.26
N HIS A 94 -4.01 -2.58 -14.50
CA HIS A 94 -5.31 -2.78 -15.13
C HIS A 94 -5.70 -4.25 -15.17
N PHE A 95 -4.79 -5.11 -15.64
CA PHE A 95 -5.00 -6.56 -15.66
C PHE A 95 -5.33 -7.12 -14.27
N ALA A 96 -4.60 -6.70 -13.23
CA ALA A 96 -4.82 -7.17 -11.87
C ALA A 96 -6.21 -6.78 -11.32
N TYR A 97 -6.68 -5.57 -11.64
CA TYR A 97 -8.03 -5.13 -11.28
C TYR A 97 -9.12 -5.86 -12.07
N ASP A 98 -8.98 -5.93 -13.40
CA ASP A 98 -9.96 -6.57 -14.28
C ASP A 98 -10.14 -8.06 -13.96
N ASN A 99 -9.05 -8.73 -13.59
CA ASN A 99 -9.04 -10.14 -13.20
C ASN A 99 -9.27 -10.38 -11.70
N LYS A 100 -9.66 -9.35 -10.93
CA LYS A 100 -9.95 -9.44 -9.49
C LYS A 100 -8.82 -10.07 -8.65
N GLN A 101 -7.58 -9.84 -9.07
CA GLN A 101 -6.39 -10.27 -8.33
C GLN A 101 -6.12 -9.37 -7.12
N VAL A 102 -6.67 -8.14 -7.13
CA VAL A 102 -6.65 -7.22 -5.99
C VAL A 102 -7.84 -7.49 -5.08
N LYS A 103 -7.58 -7.95 -3.85
CA LYS A 103 -8.63 -8.39 -2.91
C LYS A 103 -8.52 -7.69 -1.56
N LYS A 104 -9.64 -7.10 -1.14
CA LYS A 104 -9.80 -6.57 0.21
C LYS A 104 -10.05 -7.69 1.20
N ILE A 105 -9.23 -7.79 2.24
CA ILE A 105 -9.41 -8.73 3.34
C ILE A 105 -10.63 -8.29 4.14
N SER A 106 -11.57 -9.22 4.37
CA SER A 106 -12.76 -8.94 5.16
C SER A 106 -12.40 -8.59 6.61
N ASN A 107 -13.17 -7.69 7.23
CA ASN A 107 -12.91 -7.26 8.60
C ASN A 107 -12.92 -8.42 9.60
N ILE A 108 -13.73 -9.45 9.36
CA ILE A 108 -13.77 -10.67 10.18
C ILE A 108 -12.43 -11.39 10.16
N LYS A 109 -11.82 -11.53 8.97
CA LYS A 109 -10.49 -12.14 8.85
C LYS A 109 -9.41 -11.30 9.54
N LYS A 110 -9.51 -9.96 9.49
CA LYS A 110 -8.57 -9.07 10.19
C LYS A 110 -8.59 -9.34 11.70
N VAL A 111 -9.77 -9.41 12.31
CA VAL A 111 -9.93 -9.71 13.75
C VAL A 111 -9.34 -11.07 14.10
N PHE A 112 -9.61 -12.09 13.28
CA PHE A 112 -9.08 -13.43 13.50
C PHE A 112 -7.53 -13.46 13.49
N TYR A 113 -6.90 -12.78 12.52
CA TYR A 113 -5.44 -12.67 12.49
C TYR A 113 -4.88 -11.91 13.70
N SER A 114 -5.54 -10.84 14.14
CA SER A 114 -5.11 -10.11 15.34
C SER A 114 -5.13 -10.99 16.60
N ILE A 115 -6.18 -11.80 16.77
CA ILE A 115 -6.29 -12.75 17.89
C ILE A 115 -5.21 -13.83 17.80
N PHE A 116 -4.93 -14.32 16.59
CA PHE A 116 -3.93 -15.36 16.36
C PHE A 116 -2.49 -14.87 16.58
N ASP A 117 -2.17 -13.64 16.16
CA ASP A 117 -0.86 -13.01 16.41
C ASP A 117 -0.65 -12.73 17.91
N ILE A 118 -1.69 -12.30 18.63
CA ILE A 118 -1.64 -12.19 20.10
C ILE A 118 -1.38 -13.57 20.73
N GLY A 119 -2.01 -14.63 20.23
CA GLY A 119 -1.79 -16.01 20.67
C GLY A 119 -0.33 -16.48 20.49
N LYS A 120 0.30 -16.19 19.34
CA LYS A 120 1.71 -16.50 19.11
C LYS A 120 2.66 -15.74 20.02
N SER A 121 2.39 -14.44 20.28
CA SER A 121 3.21 -13.63 21.19
C SER A 121 3.19 -14.12 22.64
N LYS A 122 2.11 -14.81 23.06
CA LYS A 122 1.97 -15.39 24.40
C LYS A 122 2.62 -16.77 24.55
N LEU A 123 2.82 -17.50 23.45
CA LEU A 123 3.46 -18.82 23.44
C LEU A 123 4.99 -18.76 23.27
N ALA A 124 5.54 -17.60 22.94
CA ALA A 124 6.99 -17.36 22.81
C ALA A 124 7.65 -16.85 24.11
N LYS A 125 7.02 -17.05 25.27
CA LYS A 125 7.56 -16.72 26.60
C LYS A 125 7.70 -17.96 27.45
#